data_AF-A0A257GVD1-F1
#
_entry.id   AF-A0A257GVD1-F1
#
_cell.length_a   1.000
_cell.length_b   1.000
_cell.length_c   1.000
_cell.angle_alpha   90.00
_cell.angle_beta   90.00
_cell.angle_gamma   90.00
#
_symmetry.space_group_name_H-M   'P 1'
#
loop_
_entity.id
_entity.type
_entity.pdbx_description
1 polymer ?
#
loop_
_entity_poly.entity_id
_entity_poly.type
_entity_poly.pdbx_seq_one_letter_code
_entity_poly.pdbx_strand_id
1 'polypeptide(L)' 'KEDDLIDAEFDGFVRKLITYMMEDPRMISPSLDLLFLAKAIERSGDHAKNIAEFIIYVVKGEDVRHSTMEKIEQVVR' A
#
# COMPACT_ATOMS: atom_id res chain seq x y z
N LYS A 1 -3.21 -5.95 -10.30
CA LYS A 1 -3.65 -4.80 -11.13
C LYS A 1 -3.74 -3.52 -10.32
N GLU A 2 -4.51 -3.46 -9.22
CA GLU A 2 -4.50 -2.26 -8.36
C GLU A 2 -3.20 -2.13 -7.56
N ASP A 3 -2.69 -3.22 -6.97
CA ASP A 3 -1.39 -3.22 -6.28
C ASP A 3 -0.24 -2.73 -7.20
N ASP A 4 -0.17 -3.23 -8.45
CA ASP A 4 0.86 -2.82 -9.41
C ASP A 4 0.82 -1.31 -9.76
N LEU A 5 -0.38 -0.71 -9.75
CA LEU A 5 -0.55 0.72 -9.98
C LEU A 5 -0.13 1.53 -8.75
N ILE A 6 -0.42 1.04 -7.54
CA ILE A 6 0.00 1.66 -6.28
C ILE A 6 1.53 1.65 -6.18
N ASP A 7 2.18 0.54 -6.54
CA ASP A 7 3.64 0.44 -6.59
C ASP A 7 4.25 1.46 -7.57
N ALA A 8 3.68 1.56 -8.78
CA ALA A 8 4.14 2.53 -9.77
C ALA A 8 3.96 3.99 -9.33
N GLU A 9 2.87 4.31 -8.65
CA GLU A 9 2.63 5.64 -8.08
C GLU A 9 3.59 5.93 -6.93
N PHE A 10 3.90 4.95 -6.08
CA PHE A 10 4.89 5.12 -5.00
C PHE A 10 6.29 5.40 -5.57
N ASP A 11 6.71 4.66 -6.60
CA ASP A 11 7.97 4.92 -7.31
C ASP A 11 8.00 6.33 -7.93
N GLY A 12 6.89 6.73 -8.55
CA GLY A 12 6.72 8.08 -9.10
C GLY A 12 6.80 9.16 -8.03
N PHE A 13 6.21 8.92 -6.86
CA PHE A 13 6.26 9.80 -5.70
C PHE A 13 7.68 9.95 -5.17
N VAL A 14 8.42 8.86 -4.99
CA VAL A 14 9.83 8.88 -4.54
C VAL A 14 10.70 9.70 -5.49
N ARG A 15 10.53 9.53 -6.81
CA ARG A 15 11.27 10.30 -7.81
C ARG A 15 11.02 11.81 -7.70
N LYS A 16 9.75 12.21 -7.50
CA LYS A 16 9.40 13.64 -7.30
C LYS A 16 10.05 14.21 -6.04
N LEU A 17 10.05 13.46 -4.94
CA LEU A 17 10.72 13.87 -3.70
C LEU A 17 12.22 14.07 -3.92
N ILE A 18 12.88 13.16 -4.66
CA ILE A 18 14.30 13.31 -5.02
C ILE A 18 14.52 14.59 -5.85
N THR A 19 13.66 14.88 -6.83
CA THR A 19 13.74 16.13 -7.60
C THR A 19 13.67 17.35 -6.70
N TYR A 20 12.72 17.41 -5.75
CA TYR A 20 12.63 18.54 -4.81
C TYR A 20 13.87 18.67 -3.91
N MET A 21 14.44 17.56 -3.46
CA MET A 21 15.68 17.56 -2.68
C MET A 21 16.90 18.03 -3.49
N MET A 22 16.94 17.74 -4.79
CA MET A 22 17.99 18.19 -5.71
C MET A 22 17.87 19.68 -6.06
N GLU A 23 16.63 20.18 -6.21
CA GLU A 23 16.36 21.59 -6.50
C GLU A 23 16.66 22.51 -5.30
N ASP A 24 16.34 22.08 -4.08
CA ASP A 24 16.61 22.83 -2.85
C ASP A 24 16.97 21.88 -1.69
N PRO A 25 18.22 21.86 -1.20
CA PRO A 25 18.64 21.02 -0.08
C PRO A 25 17.85 21.24 1.22
N ARG A 26 17.19 22.39 1.40
CA ARG A 26 16.31 22.64 2.56
C ARG A 26 15.06 21.75 2.54
N MET A 27 14.71 21.20 1.38
CA MET A 27 13.58 20.28 1.20
C MET A 27 13.90 18.84 1.60
N ILE A 28 15.14 18.51 1.96
CA ILE A 28 15.53 17.14 2.37
C ILE A 28 14.69 16.64 3.54
N SER A 29 14.68 17.36 4.67
CA SER A 29 13.93 16.92 5.85
C SER A 29 12.41 16.82 5.59
N PRO A 30 11.73 17.84 5.02
CA PRO A 30 10.31 17.73 4.69
C PRO A 30 9.99 16.59 3.71
N SER A 31 10.86 16.33 2.74
CA SER A 31 10.66 15.25 1.77
C SER A 31 10.82 13.87 2.43
N LEU A 32 11.74 13.72 3.38
CA LEU A 32 11.88 12.50 4.17
C LEU A 32 10.66 12.27 5.08
N ASP A 33 10.12 13.32 5.70
CA ASP A 33 8.89 13.22 6.50
C ASP A 33 7.70 12.72 5.65
N LEU A 34 7.56 13.26 4.43
CA LEU A 34 6.55 12.81 3.47
C LEU A 34 6.78 11.37 3.02
N LEU A 35 8.03 10.96 2.81
CA LEU A 35 8.35 9.56 2.49
C LEU A 35 7.96 8.61 3.63
N PHE A 36 8.26 8.97 4.88
CA PHE A 36 7.88 8.16 6.04
C PHE A 36 6.37 8.12 6.23
N LEU A 37 5.66 9.22 5.99
CA LEU A 37 4.21 9.26 5.99
C LEU A 37 3.62 8.29 4.96
N ALA A 38 4.11 8.34 3.71
CA ALA A 38 3.64 7.42 2.66
C ALA A 38 3.86 5.95 3.04
N LYS A 39 5.03 5.61 3.60
CA LYS A 39 5.30 4.25 4.13
C LYS A 39 4.42 3.87 5.32
N ALA A 40 4.02 4.82 6.16
CA ALA A 40 3.11 4.53 7.26
C ALA A 40 1.69 4.22 6.75
N ILE A 41 1.25 4.90 5.70
CA ILE A 41 -0.04 4.65 5.04
C ILE A 41 -0.05 3.27 4.38
N GLU A 42 0.99 2.91 3.64
CA GLU A 42 1.13 1.59 3.00
C GLU A 42 1.01 0.46 4.02
N ARG A 43 1.78 0.51 5.12
CA ARG A 43 1.69 -0.46 6.22
C ARG A 43 0.31 -0.51 6.86
N SER A 44 -0.38 0.62 6.97
CA SER A 44 -1.75 0.65 7.51
C SER A 44 -2.74 -0.06 6.57
N GLY A 45 -2.55 0.10 5.26
CA GLY A 45 -3.31 -0.62 4.23
C GLY A 45 -3.06 -2.12 4.28
N ASP A 46 -1.80 -2.55 4.41
CA ASP A 46 -1.45 -3.97 4.55
C ASP A 46 -2.04 -4.58 5.83
N HIS A 47 -1.99 -3.87 6.96
CA HIS A 47 -2.67 -4.31 8.17
C HIS A 47 -4.19 -4.45 7.99
N ALA A 48 -4.83 -3.51 7.29
CA ALA A 48 -6.26 -3.61 6.98
C ALA A 48 -6.57 -4.82 6.08
N LYS A 49 -5.74 -5.08 5.05
CA LYS A 49 -5.85 -6.28 4.18
C LYS A 49 -5.76 -7.56 5.00
N ASN A 50 -4.73 -7.68 5.85
CA ASN A 50 -4.53 -8.84 6.72
C ASN A 50 -5.74 -9.09 7.66
N ILE A 51 -6.31 -8.03 8.24
CA ILE A 51 -7.51 -8.14 9.10
C ILE A 51 -8.72 -8.62 8.29
N ALA A 52 -8.93 -8.08 7.09
CA ALA A 52 -10.04 -8.48 6.23
C ALA A 52 -9.94 -9.96 5.80
N GLU A 53 -8.75 -10.41 5.38
CA GLU A 53 -8.49 -11.81 5.03
C GLU A 53 -8.76 -12.74 6.22
N PHE A 54 -8.34 -12.34 7.43
CA PHE A 54 -8.60 -13.11 8.64
C PHE A 54 -10.11 -13.22 8.96
N ILE A 55 -10.86 -12.13 8.80
CA ILE A 55 -12.32 -12.14 9.00
C ILE A 55 -13.00 -13.10 8.01
N ILE A 56 -12.58 -13.08 6.73
CA ILE A 56 -13.11 -14.00 5.71
C ILE A 56 -12.85 -15.45 6.12
N TYR A 57 -11.63 -15.77 6.56
CA TYR A 57 -11.29 -17.09 7.04
C TYR A 57 -12.16 -17.53 8.23
N VAL A 58 -12.36 -16.65 9.23
CA VAL A 58 -13.18 -16.97 10.41
C VAL A 58 -14.65 -17.19 10.06
N VAL A 59 -15.21 -16.42 9.12
CA VAL A 59 -16.65 -16.46 8.78
C VAL A 59 -16.98 -17.55 7.76
N LYS A 60 -16.16 -17.70 6.72
CA LYS A 60 -16.41 -18.60 5.58
C LYS A 60 -15.64 -19.92 5.69
N GLY A 61 -14.63 -20.01 6.56
CA GLY A 61 -13.75 -21.18 6.69
C GLY A 61 -12.72 -21.32 5.56
N GLU A 62 -12.70 -20.36 4.63
CA GLU A 62 -11.88 -20.41 3.42
C GLU A 62 -10.65 -19.50 3.58
N ASP A 63 -9.46 -20.03 3.31
CA ASP A 63 -8.23 -19.25 3.32
C ASP A 63 -8.06 -18.51 1.99
N VAL A 64 -8.21 -17.18 2.04
CA VAL A 64 -8.13 -16.30 0.86
C VAL A 64 -6.83 -15.49 0.82
N ARG A 65 -5.87 -15.78 1.68
CA ARG A 65 -4.58 -15.06 1.69
C ARG A 65 -3.88 -15.18 0.34
N HIS A 66 -3.36 -14.08 -0.17
CA HIS A 66 -2.69 -14.02 -1.49
C HIS A 66 -3.58 -14.47 -2.67
N SER A 67 -4.90 -14.52 -2.48
CA SER A 67 -5.83 -14.88 -3.55
C SER A 67 -6.12 -13.66 -4.45
N THR A 68 -6.51 -13.91 -5.70
CA THR A 68 -6.95 -12.83 -6.58
C THR A 68 -8.23 -12.20 -6.06
N MET A 69 -8.44 -10.92 -6.38
CA MET A 69 -9.67 -10.21 -5.97
C MET A 69 -10.94 -10.91 -6.47
N GLU A 70 -10.91 -11.47 -7.69
CA GLU A 70 -12.00 -12.27 -8.24
C GLU A 70 -12.33 -13.49 -7.36
N LYS A 71 -11.30 -14.15 -6.81
CA LYS A 71 -11.48 -15.30 -5.90
C LYS A 71 -12.05 -14.85 -4.56
N ILE A 72 -11.59 -13.71 -4.03
CA ILE A 72 -12.12 -13.11 -2.80
C ILE A 72 -13.61 -12.78 -2.98
N GLU A 73 -13.99 -12.13 -4.09
CA GLU A 73 -15.38 -11.79 -4.40
C GLU A 73 -16.30 -13.02 -4.48
N GLN A 74 -15.82 -14.13 -5.06
CA GLN A 74 -16.56 -15.39 -5.11
C GLN A 74 -16.82 -15.98 -3.72
N VAL A 75 -15.87 -15.87 -2.79
CA VAL A 75 -15.99 -16.39 -1.42
C VAL A 75 -16.90 -15.51 -0.55
N VAL A 76 -16.85 -14.20 -0.77
CA VAL A 76 -17.65 -13.22 -0.01
C VAL A 76 -19.12 -13.25 -0.43
N ARG A 77 -19.42 -13.52 -1.71
CA ARG A 77 -20.78 -13.76 -2.21
C ARG A 77 -21.50 -14.90 -1.48
#